data_AF-A0A958V6E1-F1
#
_entry.id   AF-A0A958V6E1-F1
#
_cell.length_a   1.000
_cell.length_b   1.000
_cell.length_c   1.000
_cell.angle_alpha   90.00
_cell.angle_beta   90.00
_cell.angle_gamma   90.00
#
_symmetry.space_group_name_H-M   'P 1'
#
loop_
_entity.id
_entity.type
_entity.pdbx_description
1 polymer ?
#
loop_
_entity_poly.entity_id
_entity_poly.type
_entity_poly.pdbx_seq_one_letter_code
_entity_poly.pdbx_strand_id
1 'polypeptide(L)'
;YFIGLTVASGQLYAGLQAGDFYVQWREYNKRLALIAPNTQIRSGGDKESKDSVDRLFTGRVLLDLPILTVSPRGGPVIDGDQMLVANASVFFGSDGRSSNARLAKIIKSKVFPQNIELAFELPNSRGNLQTLYYSISEIPQNTGYTPRVADQRIGYFTTSYSDFGKYKKDEVDIHFINRWHLQKRDPSLQISPPVEPIKFYIEHTTPVRYRRWVKQGVLFWNEAFEKIGISDAIEVVYQDKSTKENMEKDPEDVRYNFVRWLNNNEGTAIGPSRVHPETGQILDADIILTDGWIRHYNENFADYMPLLAMEGMGPETLAWLGEHPNWDPRVRFSEPSQRQKVLTQLRTRQAERASGLDATDWSTKLMGDHPLDGLVGRTSQVNGLCLAATGRKLDTSIMRMLIALGPDALLADTDEKEKKEGDEKGEAQTKTGETEEASAEDKKSDEKPSEKKPEAKEPEESMLDGMPESFIGPLIADLVAHEVGHTLGLRHNFKASSIYSLKQINSAEVKDRKAMAGSV
;
A
#
# COMPACT_ATOMS: atom_id res chain seq x y z
N TYR A 1 -24.94 1.74 17.10
CA TYR A 1 -23.98 0.65 16.98
C TYR A 1 -23.41 0.64 15.57
N PHE A 2 -22.15 0.27 15.43
CA PHE A 2 -21.58 -0.18 14.16
C PHE A 2 -21.68 -1.70 14.06
N ILE A 3 -21.96 -2.21 12.86
CA ILE A 3 -21.81 -3.61 12.52
C ILE A 3 -20.77 -3.68 11.39
N GLY A 4 -19.54 -4.03 11.72
CA GLY A 4 -18.47 -4.31 10.77
C GLY A 4 -18.58 -5.75 10.26
N LEU A 5 -18.35 -5.93 8.95
CA LEU A 5 -18.56 -7.20 8.27
C LEU A 5 -17.26 -7.66 7.60
N THR A 6 -16.93 -8.93 7.77
CA THR A 6 -15.80 -9.57 7.08
C THR A 6 -16.20 -10.97 6.64
N VAL A 7 -15.90 -11.34 5.39
CA VAL A 7 -15.93 -12.75 5.00
C VAL A 7 -14.55 -13.32 5.32
N ALA A 8 -14.42 -13.99 6.46
CA ALA A 8 -13.12 -14.35 7.03
C ALA A 8 -12.46 -15.58 6.38
N SER A 9 -13.22 -16.40 5.64
CA SER A 9 -12.70 -17.59 4.95
C SER A 9 -13.60 -18.05 3.82
N GLY A 10 -13.11 -18.95 2.96
CA GLY A 10 -13.92 -19.62 1.94
C GLY A 10 -14.06 -18.87 0.61
N GLN A 11 -13.34 -17.76 0.43
CA GLN A 11 -13.35 -16.92 -0.77
C GLN A 11 -11.94 -16.41 -1.09
N LEU A 12 -11.72 -15.97 -2.34
CA LEU A 12 -10.41 -15.51 -2.84
C LEU A 12 -9.85 -14.32 -2.04
N TYR A 13 -10.74 -13.40 -1.64
CA TYR A 13 -10.42 -12.20 -0.86
C TYR A 13 -10.88 -12.33 0.60
N ALA A 14 -10.85 -13.54 1.15
CA ALA A 14 -11.19 -13.75 2.54
C ALA A 14 -10.30 -12.92 3.48
N GLY A 15 -10.91 -12.24 4.45
CA GLY A 15 -10.25 -11.25 5.31
C GLY A 15 -10.45 -9.81 4.87
N LEU A 16 -10.98 -9.58 3.66
CA LEU A 16 -11.41 -8.25 3.20
C LEU A 16 -12.68 -7.79 3.91
N GLN A 17 -12.70 -6.52 4.33
CA GLN A 17 -13.90 -5.89 4.87
C GLN A 17 -15.02 -5.91 3.81
N ALA A 18 -16.15 -6.52 4.15
CA ALA A 18 -17.33 -6.65 3.28
C ALA A 18 -18.28 -5.45 3.37
N GLY A 19 -18.01 -4.53 4.30
CA GLY A 19 -18.78 -3.31 4.55
C GLY A 19 -19.06 -3.10 6.03
N ASP A 20 -19.79 -2.04 6.32
CA ASP A 20 -20.18 -1.66 7.67
C ASP A 20 -21.57 -0.99 7.68
N PHE A 21 -22.26 -1.10 8.81
CA PHE A 21 -23.59 -0.51 9.00
C PHE A 21 -23.64 0.31 10.28
N TYR A 22 -24.08 1.56 10.17
CA TYR A 22 -24.51 2.34 11.33
C TYR A 22 -25.98 2.06 11.62
N VAL A 23 -26.26 1.50 12.80
CA VAL A 23 -27.59 1.01 13.16
C VAL A 23 -28.02 1.40 14.57
N GLN A 24 -29.33 1.45 14.76
CA GLN A 24 -29.99 1.57 16.05
C GLN A 24 -31.10 0.53 16.17
N TRP A 25 -31.39 0.14 17.40
CA TRP A 25 -32.52 -0.73 17.72
C TRP A 25 -33.72 0.11 18.13
N ARG A 26 -34.91 -0.28 17.66
CA ARG A 26 -36.17 0.32 18.09
C ARG A 26 -37.22 -0.76 18.32
N GLU A 27 -37.86 -0.71 19.47
CA GLU A 27 -38.96 -1.61 19.81
C GLU A 27 -40.27 -1.15 19.16
N TYR A 28 -40.98 -2.11 18.56
CA TYR A 28 -42.30 -1.96 17.99
C TYR A 28 -43.18 -3.12 18.48
N ASN A 29 -43.97 -2.88 19.53
CA ASN A 29 -44.77 -3.91 20.17
C ASN A 29 -43.87 -5.11 20.57
N LYS A 30 -44.22 -6.34 20.16
CA LYS A 30 -43.45 -7.55 20.44
C LYS A 30 -42.32 -7.81 19.44
N ARG A 31 -41.81 -6.77 18.77
CA ARG A 31 -40.79 -6.88 17.72
C ARG A 31 -39.72 -5.83 17.92
N LEU A 32 -38.48 -6.19 17.58
CA LEU A 32 -37.33 -5.32 17.62
C LEU A 32 -36.85 -5.06 16.19
N ALA A 33 -36.89 -3.81 15.76
CA ALA A 33 -36.44 -3.40 14.44
C ALA A 33 -34.99 -2.91 14.48
N LEU A 34 -34.18 -3.41 13.54
CA LEU A 34 -32.85 -2.88 13.25
C LEU A 34 -32.98 -1.79 12.19
N ILE A 35 -32.59 -0.57 12.53
CA ILE A 35 -32.78 0.61 11.68
C ILE A 35 -31.44 1.24 11.36
N ALA A 36 -31.16 1.48 10.08
CA ALA A 36 -30.09 2.37 9.65
C ALA A 36 -30.59 3.83 9.69
N PRO A 37 -30.05 4.71 10.56
CA PRO A 37 -30.45 6.12 10.59
C PRO A 37 -30.12 6.83 9.27
N ASN A 38 -30.87 7.89 8.95
CA ASN A 38 -30.51 8.78 7.86
C ASN A 38 -29.37 9.70 8.32
N THR A 39 -28.18 9.53 7.73
CA THR A 39 -27.02 10.40 7.97
C THR A 39 -26.71 11.32 6.80
N GLN A 40 -27.39 11.14 5.66
CA GLN A 40 -27.09 11.80 4.39
C GLN A 40 -27.79 13.16 4.23
N ILE A 41 -28.89 13.39 4.93
CA ILE A 41 -29.66 14.65 4.83
C ILE A 41 -29.82 15.25 6.22
N ARG A 42 -29.43 16.51 6.37
CA ARG A 42 -29.45 17.26 7.65
C ARG A 42 -29.91 18.69 7.40
N SER A 43 -30.15 19.45 8.47
CA SER A 43 -30.36 20.90 8.39
C SER A 43 -29.53 21.65 9.42
N GLY A 44 -28.70 22.58 8.94
CA GLY A 44 -28.02 23.60 9.73
C GLY A 44 -28.87 24.87 9.96
N GLY A 45 -30.09 24.91 9.43
CA GLY A 45 -30.99 26.07 9.47
C GLY A 45 -31.67 26.30 10.83
N ASP A 46 -32.80 27.00 10.77
CA ASP A 46 -33.68 27.22 11.92
C ASP A 46 -34.32 25.91 12.43
N LYS A 47 -35.09 26.03 13.50
CA LYS A 47 -35.70 24.87 14.15
C LYS A 47 -36.72 24.20 13.23
N GLU A 48 -37.49 25.00 12.51
CA GLU A 48 -38.53 24.56 11.59
C GLU A 48 -37.97 23.71 10.45
N SER A 49 -36.82 24.13 9.90
CA SER A 49 -36.09 23.37 8.90
C SER A 49 -35.59 22.03 9.45
N LYS A 50 -35.04 22.02 10.67
CA LYS A 50 -34.58 20.79 11.37
C LYS A 50 -35.74 19.83 11.62
N ASP A 51 -36.81 20.31 12.23
CA ASP A 51 -38.02 19.52 12.52
C ASP A 51 -38.63 18.96 11.22
N SER A 52 -38.59 19.73 10.12
CA SER A 52 -39.06 19.27 8.81
C SER A 52 -38.15 18.18 8.21
N VAL A 53 -36.82 18.34 8.27
CA VAL A 53 -35.88 17.32 7.78
C VAL A 53 -36.01 16.03 8.57
N ASP A 54 -36.08 16.11 9.90
CA ASP A 54 -36.25 14.93 10.78
C ASP A 54 -37.55 14.17 10.48
N ARG A 55 -38.61 14.89 10.12
CA ARG A 55 -39.90 14.31 9.72
C ARG A 55 -39.86 13.69 8.32
N LEU A 56 -39.18 14.31 7.36
CA LEU A 56 -39.17 13.89 5.96
C LEU A 56 -38.18 12.74 5.70
N PHE A 57 -37.02 12.77 6.33
CA PHE A 57 -35.90 11.89 6.03
C PHE A 57 -35.61 10.97 7.22
N THR A 58 -36.41 9.91 7.32
CA THR A 58 -36.29 8.92 8.38
C THR A 58 -35.27 7.84 8.08
N GLY A 59 -34.85 7.10 9.11
CA GLY A 59 -34.05 5.90 8.92
C GLY A 59 -34.76 4.78 8.15
N ARG A 60 -33.99 3.82 7.67
CA ARG A 60 -34.46 2.64 6.94
C ARG A 60 -34.47 1.42 7.86
N VAL A 61 -35.60 0.73 7.95
CA VAL A 61 -35.64 -0.59 8.60
C VAL A 61 -34.87 -1.58 7.72
N LEU A 62 -33.85 -2.22 8.30
CA LEU A 62 -33.03 -3.23 7.63
C LEU A 62 -33.67 -4.62 7.78
N LEU A 63 -34.06 -4.95 9.01
CA LEU A 63 -34.81 -6.15 9.35
C LEU A 63 -35.52 -5.97 10.69
N ASP A 64 -36.42 -6.88 11.03
CA ASP A 64 -37.10 -6.91 12.31
C ASP A 64 -37.21 -8.35 12.85
N LEU A 65 -37.14 -8.48 14.17
CA LEU A 65 -37.07 -9.77 14.87
C LEU A 65 -38.14 -9.83 15.96
N PRO A 66 -38.77 -10.99 16.21
CA PRO A 66 -39.66 -11.16 17.34
C PRO A 66 -38.87 -11.06 18.65
N ILE A 67 -39.44 -10.38 19.65
CA ILE A 67 -38.93 -10.40 21.02
C ILE A 67 -39.42 -11.71 21.64
N LEU A 68 -38.49 -12.65 21.89
CA LEU A 68 -38.80 -13.98 22.42
C LEU A 68 -39.16 -13.93 23.90
N THR A 69 -38.41 -13.12 24.64
CA THR A 69 -38.62 -12.88 26.08
C THR A 69 -37.88 -11.60 26.49
N VAL A 70 -38.07 -11.19 27.74
CA VAL A 70 -37.32 -10.09 28.36
C VAL A 70 -36.33 -10.70 29.34
N SER A 71 -35.06 -10.30 29.23
CA SER A 71 -34.00 -10.75 30.13
C SER A 71 -34.26 -10.26 31.57
N PRO A 72 -33.66 -10.90 32.60
CA PRO A 72 -33.78 -10.44 33.99
C PRO A 72 -33.32 -8.99 34.21
N ARG A 73 -32.50 -8.44 33.30
CA ARG A 73 -32.03 -7.05 33.32
C ARG A 73 -32.92 -6.09 32.50
N GLY A 74 -34.05 -6.57 31.99
CA GLY A 74 -35.04 -5.76 31.25
C GLY A 74 -34.80 -5.62 29.75
N GLY A 75 -33.68 -6.14 29.19
CA GLY A 75 -33.41 -6.08 27.76
C GLY A 75 -34.15 -7.16 26.95
N PRO A 76 -34.60 -6.87 25.71
CA PRO A 76 -35.26 -7.86 24.84
C PRO A 76 -34.29 -8.95 24.40
N VAL A 77 -34.78 -10.19 24.33
CA VAL A 77 -34.02 -11.35 23.82
C VAL A 77 -34.54 -11.69 22.42
N ILE A 78 -33.62 -11.79 21.46
CA ILE A 78 -33.89 -12.10 20.04
C ILE A 78 -33.15 -13.38 19.63
N ASP A 79 -33.61 -14.00 18.55
CA ASP A 79 -32.94 -15.14 17.91
C ASP A 79 -31.75 -14.64 17.05
N GLY A 80 -30.54 -14.96 17.48
CA GLY A 80 -29.30 -14.60 16.78
C GLY A 80 -29.12 -15.34 15.45
N ASP A 81 -29.60 -16.58 15.32
CA ASP A 81 -29.51 -17.33 14.07
C ASP A 81 -30.45 -16.71 13.03
N GLN A 82 -31.64 -16.28 13.45
CA GLN A 82 -32.55 -15.56 12.58
C GLN A 82 -31.92 -14.25 12.06
N MET A 83 -31.20 -13.52 12.92
CA MET A 83 -30.57 -12.26 12.54
C MET A 83 -29.33 -12.45 11.67
N LEU A 84 -28.36 -13.22 12.15
CA LEU A 84 -26.98 -13.24 11.63
C LEU A 84 -26.70 -14.38 10.65
N VAL A 85 -27.58 -15.38 10.59
CA VAL A 85 -27.44 -16.52 9.68
C VAL A 85 -28.54 -16.49 8.62
N ALA A 86 -29.81 -16.55 9.03
CA ALA A 86 -30.93 -16.61 8.09
C ALA A 86 -31.06 -15.32 7.25
N ASN A 87 -30.79 -14.16 7.86
CA ASN A 87 -30.80 -12.86 7.20
C ASN A 87 -29.40 -12.32 6.90
N ALA A 88 -28.38 -13.18 6.81
CA ALA A 88 -27.01 -12.77 6.50
C ALA A 88 -26.88 -11.97 5.19
N SER A 89 -27.78 -12.20 4.22
CA SER A 89 -27.82 -11.46 2.95
C SER A 89 -28.22 -9.99 3.09
N VAL A 90 -28.86 -9.59 4.19
CA VAL A 90 -29.12 -8.17 4.52
C VAL A 90 -27.80 -7.43 4.74
N PHE A 91 -26.82 -8.11 5.32
CA PHE A 91 -25.51 -7.56 5.68
C PHE A 91 -24.48 -7.76 4.56
N PHE A 92 -24.35 -8.98 4.05
CA PHE A 92 -23.32 -9.38 3.10
C PHE A 92 -23.80 -9.49 1.65
N GLY A 93 -25.03 -9.07 1.35
CA GLY A 93 -25.59 -9.17 -0.01
C GLY A 93 -25.60 -10.60 -0.54
N SER A 94 -25.03 -10.82 -1.74
CA SER A 94 -24.92 -12.16 -2.35
C SER A 94 -23.97 -13.08 -1.59
N ASP A 95 -22.94 -12.55 -0.95
CA ASP A 95 -21.92 -13.34 -0.25
C ASP A 95 -22.42 -13.91 1.07
N GLY A 96 -23.45 -13.28 1.66
CA GLY A 96 -24.17 -13.80 2.83
C GLY A 96 -25.13 -14.95 2.51
N ARG A 97 -25.39 -15.25 1.23
CA ARG A 97 -26.32 -16.33 0.87
C ARG A 97 -25.70 -17.69 1.14
N SER A 98 -26.41 -18.52 1.90
CA SER A 98 -26.06 -19.90 2.16
C SER A 98 -26.91 -20.86 1.33
N SER A 99 -26.30 -21.93 0.82
CA SER A 99 -27.04 -23.06 0.23
C SER A 99 -27.76 -23.90 1.28
N ASN A 100 -27.29 -23.90 2.53
CA ASN A 100 -27.92 -24.60 3.65
C ASN A 100 -27.57 -23.95 4.99
N ALA A 101 -28.31 -22.90 5.35
CA ALA A 101 -28.13 -22.14 6.60
C ALA A 101 -28.26 -22.99 7.88
N ARG A 102 -28.94 -24.15 7.82
CA ARG A 102 -29.07 -25.06 8.98
C ARG A 102 -27.75 -25.71 9.39
N LEU A 103 -26.73 -25.65 8.54
CA LEU A 103 -25.38 -26.13 8.86
C LEU A 103 -24.52 -25.05 9.52
N ALA A 104 -25.08 -23.87 9.80
CA ALA A 104 -24.35 -22.80 10.46
C ALA A 104 -23.86 -23.23 11.84
N LYS A 105 -22.59 -22.94 12.12
CA LYS A 105 -21.95 -23.20 13.39
C LYS A 105 -21.25 -21.95 13.88
N ILE A 106 -21.51 -21.55 15.12
CA ILE A 106 -20.71 -20.52 15.79
C ILE A 106 -19.31 -21.08 16.01
N ILE A 107 -18.31 -20.52 15.32
CA ILE A 107 -16.90 -20.88 15.51
C ILE A 107 -16.16 -19.87 16.39
N LYS A 108 -16.75 -18.68 16.59
CA LYS A 108 -16.19 -17.64 17.45
C LYS A 108 -17.30 -16.83 18.10
N SER A 109 -17.15 -16.60 19.41
CA SER A 109 -17.94 -15.68 20.20
C SER A 109 -17.02 -15.06 21.25
N LYS A 110 -16.64 -13.80 21.04
CA LYS A 110 -15.84 -13.02 21.99
C LYS A 110 -16.60 -11.76 22.39
N VAL A 111 -16.48 -11.40 23.65
CA VAL A 111 -17.08 -10.18 24.19
C VAL A 111 -15.96 -9.31 24.74
N PHE A 112 -15.98 -8.06 24.35
CA PHE A 112 -15.04 -7.03 24.79
C PHE A 112 -15.82 -5.86 25.41
N PRO A 113 -15.14 -4.91 26.07
CA PRO A 113 -15.82 -3.80 26.74
C PRO A 113 -16.74 -2.95 25.85
N GLN A 114 -16.41 -2.80 24.56
CA GLN A 114 -17.12 -1.91 23.62
C GLN A 114 -17.72 -2.63 22.42
N ASN A 115 -17.48 -3.93 22.29
CA ASN A 115 -17.85 -4.70 21.11
C ASN A 115 -18.02 -6.19 21.39
N ILE A 116 -18.75 -6.84 20.50
CA ILE A 116 -18.96 -8.29 20.47
C ILE A 116 -18.54 -8.78 19.10
N GLU A 117 -17.81 -9.88 19.08
CA GLU A 117 -17.28 -10.51 17.89
C GLU A 117 -17.90 -11.89 17.70
N LEU A 118 -18.61 -12.09 16.59
CA LEU A 118 -19.31 -13.34 16.28
C LEU A 118 -18.89 -13.84 14.90
N ALA A 119 -18.55 -15.13 14.80
CA ALA A 119 -18.24 -15.76 13.52
C ALA A 119 -19.02 -17.06 13.34
N PHE A 120 -19.60 -17.20 12.16
CA PHE A 120 -20.41 -18.35 11.77
C PHE A 120 -19.78 -19.03 10.57
N GLU A 121 -19.48 -20.33 10.68
CA GLU A 121 -19.12 -21.18 9.54
C GLU A 121 -20.39 -21.76 8.93
N LEU A 122 -20.56 -21.64 7.62
CA LEU A 122 -21.70 -22.16 6.88
C LEU A 122 -21.33 -22.33 5.39
N PRO A 123 -22.02 -23.22 4.63
CA PRO A 123 -21.79 -23.36 3.20
C PRO A 123 -22.34 -22.14 2.47
N ASN A 124 -21.55 -21.54 1.57
CA ASN A 124 -21.97 -20.47 0.68
C ASN A 124 -22.96 -20.96 -0.39
N SER A 125 -23.41 -20.05 -1.25
CA SER A 125 -24.32 -20.35 -2.36
C SER A 125 -23.78 -21.37 -3.37
N ARG A 126 -22.46 -21.56 -3.44
CA ARG A 126 -21.75 -22.54 -4.29
C ARG A 126 -21.47 -23.87 -3.57
N GLY A 127 -21.81 -23.99 -2.29
CA GLY A 127 -21.59 -25.19 -1.47
C GLY A 127 -20.23 -25.26 -0.77
N ASN A 128 -19.34 -24.29 -0.97
CA ASN A 128 -18.05 -24.23 -0.25
C ASN A 128 -18.27 -23.67 1.16
N LEU A 129 -17.55 -24.20 2.15
CA LEU A 129 -17.56 -23.60 3.49
C LEU A 129 -16.99 -22.18 3.46
N GLN A 130 -17.65 -21.26 4.13
CA GLN A 130 -17.20 -19.90 4.36
C GLN A 130 -17.46 -19.50 5.81
N THR A 131 -16.74 -18.48 6.27
CA THR A 131 -16.98 -17.87 7.58
C THR A 131 -17.49 -16.44 7.40
N LEU A 132 -18.69 -16.18 7.92
CA LEU A 132 -19.24 -14.82 8.04
C LEU A 132 -18.93 -14.28 9.42
N TYR A 133 -18.34 -13.09 9.45
CA TYR A 133 -17.84 -12.46 10.66
C TYR A 133 -18.52 -11.11 10.90
N TYR A 134 -19.05 -10.94 12.11
CA TYR A 134 -19.74 -9.74 12.56
C TYR A 134 -19.02 -9.14 13.76
N SER A 135 -18.55 -7.91 13.63
CA SER A 135 -18.11 -7.07 14.74
C SER A 135 -19.21 -6.07 15.07
N ILE A 136 -19.82 -6.16 16.25
CA ILE A 136 -20.89 -5.27 16.67
C ILE A 136 -20.34 -4.39 17.79
N SER A 137 -20.23 -3.08 17.53
CA SER A 137 -19.60 -2.12 18.44
C SER A 137 -20.45 -0.90 18.71
N GLU A 138 -20.21 -0.23 19.83
CA GLU A 138 -20.77 1.08 20.10
C GLU A 138 -20.04 2.17 19.29
N ILE A 139 -20.77 3.20 18.88
CA ILE A 139 -20.16 4.39 18.26
C ILE A 139 -19.91 5.42 19.35
N PRO A 140 -18.66 5.92 19.51
CA PRO A 140 -18.35 7.01 20.41
C PRO A 140 -19.22 8.24 20.12
N GLN A 141 -20.03 8.67 21.09
CA GLN A 141 -20.96 9.79 20.91
C GLN A 141 -20.28 11.16 21.04
N ASN A 142 -19.25 11.27 21.87
CA ASN A 142 -18.51 12.51 22.04
C ASN A 142 -17.03 12.22 22.29
N THR A 143 -16.22 12.43 21.26
CA THR A 143 -14.76 12.26 21.30
C THR A 143 -14.04 13.58 21.49
N GLY A 144 -14.74 14.73 21.45
CA GLY A 144 -14.09 16.04 21.31
C GLY A 144 -13.47 16.27 19.92
N TYR A 145 -13.71 15.38 18.96
CA TYR A 145 -13.29 15.54 17.58
C TYR A 145 -14.09 16.63 16.88
N THR A 146 -13.39 17.51 16.16
CA THR A 146 -14.02 18.55 15.34
C THR A 146 -13.95 18.16 13.86
N PRO A 147 -15.08 18.03 13.14
CA PRO A 147 -15.07 17.80 11.69
C PRO A 147 -14.32 18.90 10.93
N ARG A 148 -13.67 18.54 9.82
CA ARG A 148 -13.01 19.52 8.94
C ARG A 148 -13.60 19.42 7.53
N VAL A 149 -14.09 20.54 7.01
CA VAL A 149 -14.61 20.63 5.64
C VAL A 149 -13.50 20.31 4.64
N ALA A 150 -13.82 19.50 3.65
CA ALA A 150 -12.91 19.07 2.62
C ALA A 150 -12.53 20.22 1.70
N ASP A 151 -11.23 20.32 1.45
CA ASP A 151 -10.68 21.20 0.44
C ASP A 151 -10.54 20.41 -0.86
N GLN A 152 -11.23 20.84 -1.92
CA GLN A 152 -11.24 20.15 -3.22
C GLN A 152 -9.85 20.03 -3.87
N ARG A 153 -8.88 20.80 -3.38
CA ARG A 153 -7.50 20.88 -3.85
C ARG A 153 -6.66 19.68 -3.41
N ILE A 154 -7.12 18.94 -2.40
CA ILE A 154 -6.46 17.76 -1.84
C ILE A 154 -7.40 16.56 -1.97
N GLY A 155 -6.88 15.41 -2.41
CA GLY A 155 -7.66 14.19 -2.51
C GLY A 155 -7.84 13.51 -1.16
N TYR A 156 -8.87 13.90 -0.40
CA TYR A 156 -9.33 13.14 0.77
C TYR A 156 -10.51 12.22 0.41
N PHE A 157 -10.61 11.10 1.11
CA PHE A 157 -11.89 10.43 1.33
C PHE A 157 -12.79 11.32 2.18
N THR A 158 -14.10 11.28 1.94
CA THR A 158 -15.03 12.23 2.55
C THR A 158 -16.30 11.60 3.08
N THR A 159 -16.68 11.97 4.30
CA THR A 159 -18.05 11.80 4.82
C THR A 159 -18.89 12.97 4.36
N SER A 160 -19.95 12.70 3.59
CA SER A 160 -20.74 13.74 2.93
C SER A 160 -22.20 13.72 3.35
N TYR A 161 -22.82 14.90 3.42
CA TYR A 161 -24.25 15.05 3.63
C TYR A 161 -24.76 16.31 2.92
N SER A 162 -26.05 16.31 2.58
CA SER A 162 -26.74 17.48 2.04
C SER A 162 -27.43 18.24 3.17
N ASP A 163 -27.14 19.53 3.29
CA ASP A 163 -27.72 20.46 4.25
C ASP A 163 -28.86 21.24 3.63
N PHE A 164 -30.09 20.81 3.90
CA PHE A 164 -31.30 21.45 3.38
C PHE A 164 -31.75 22.67 4.20
N GLY A 165 -30.96 23.10 5.19
CA GLY A 165 -31.05 24.44 5.76
C GLY A 165 -30.40 25.50 4.88
N LYS A 166 -29.66 25.10 3.84
CA LYS A 166 -28.98 26.01 2.90
C LYS A 166 -29.72 26.08 1.57
N TYR A 167 -29.60 27.23 0.91
CA TYR A 167 -30.36 27.53 -0.31
C TYR A 167 -29.50 27.58 -1.58
N LYS A 168 -28.20 27.83 -1.45
CA LYS A 168 -27.31 27.85 -2.62
C LYS A 168 -26.85 26.44 -2.95
N LYS A 169 -27.00 26.05 -4.22
CA LYS A 169 -26.70 24.70 -4.71
C LYS A 169 -25.28 24.24 -4.37
N ASP A 170 -24.31 25.14 -4.42
CA ASP A 170 -22.91 24.89 -4.11
C ASP A 170 -22.60 24.80 -2.59
N GLU A 171 -23.54 25.19 -1.73
CA GLU A 171 -23.37 25.13 -0.27
C GLU A 171 -24.13 23.96 0.38
N VAL A 172 -25.11 23.38 -0.34
CA VAL A 172 -25.97 22.27 0.13
C VAL A 172 -25.14 21.03 0.41
N ASP A 173 -24.27 20.63 -0.52
CA ASP A 173 -23.46 19.44 -0.34
C ASP A 173 -22.20 19.75 0.48
N ILE A 174 -22.14 19.17 1.67
CA ILE A 174 -21.04 19.36 2.61
C ILE A 174 -20.24 18.06 2.66
N HIS A 175 -18.93 18.21 2.54
CA HIS A 175 -17.97 17.12 2.59
C HIS A 175 -17.02 17.35 3.76
N PHE A 176 -16.98 16.45 4.73
CA PHE A 176 -15.93 16.41 5.74
C PHE A 176 -14.83 15.45 5.31
N ILE A 177 -13.56 15.80 5.55
CA ILE A 177 -12.46 14.86 5.33
C ILE A 177 -12.52 13.73 6.35
N ASN A 178 -12.17 12.54 5.89
CA ASN A 178 -11.92 11.42 6.77
C ASN A 178 -10.52 11.61 7.39
N ARG A 179 -10.42 11.66 8.72
CA ARG A 179 -9.12 11.76 9.39
C ARG A 179 -9.14 11.18 10.81
N TRP A 180 -7.97 10.78 11.28
CA TRP A 180 -7.75 10.40 12.68
C TRP A 180 -7.86 11.58 13.63
N HIS A 181 -8.30 11.30 14.85
CA HIS A 181 -8.34 12.28 15.94
C HIS A 181 -6.99 12.35 16.66
N LEU A 182 -5.97 12.86 15.96
CA LEU A 182 -4.64 13.05 16.54
C LEU A 182 -4.50 14.42 17.21
N GLN A 183 -4.06 14.41 18.46
CA GLN A 183 -3.77 15.60 19.26
C GLN A 183 -2.40 15.46 19.92
N LYS A 184 -1.65 16.55 19.98
CA LYS A 184 -0.43 16.63 20.78
C LYS A 184 -0.76 16.36 22.24
N ARG A 185 0.04 15.51 22.88
CA ARG A 185 -0.02 15.28 24.33
C ARG A 185 0.25 16.56 25.11
N ASP A 186 1.24 17.33 24.68
CA ASP A 186 1.52 18.67 25.18
C ASP A 186 1.38 19.69 24.02
N PRO A 187 0.29 20.46 23.97
CA PRO A 187 0.08 21.47 22.94
C PRO A 187 1.08 22.63 22.98
N SER A 188 1.78 22.85 24.11
CA SER A 188 2.74 23.95 24.27
C SER A 188 4.07 23.68 23.58
N LEU A 189 4.43 22.41 23.35
CA LEU A 189 5.67 22.03 22.68
C LEU A 189 5.55 22.15 21.15
N GLN A 190 6.66 22.54 20.51
CA GLN A 190 6.75 22.56 19.04
C GLN A 190 6.55 21.15 18.45
N ILE A 191 7.20 20.15 19.06
CA ILE A 191 7.03 18.73 18.75
C ILE A 191 6.61 18.02 20.03
N SER A 192 5.54 17.23 19.97
CA SER A 192 5.05 16.42 21.08
C SER A 192 4.57 15.08 20.55
N PRO A 193 4.74 13.97 21.30
CA PRO A 193 4.05 12.73 20.97
C PRO A 193 2.53 12.93 21.03
N PRO A 194 1.74 12.07 20.36
CA PRO A 194 0.29 12.15 20.44
C PRO A 194 -0.23 11.73 21.82
N VAL A 195 -1.45 12.17 22.15
CA VAL A 195 -2.22 11.61 23.28
C VAL A 195 -2.42 10.12 23.07
N GLU A 196 -2.90 9.75 21.88
CA GLU A 196 -3.11 8.37 21.45
C GLU A 196 -2.49 8.18 20.05
N PRO A 197 -1.46 7.33 19.89
CA PRO A 197 -0.86 7.04 18.60
C PRO A 197 -1.73 6.08 17.79
N ILE A 198 -1.62 6.15 16.45
CA ILE A 198 -2.26 5.20 15.55
C ILE A 198 -1.42 3.91 15.57
N LYS A 199 -1.91 2.90 16.29
CA LYS A 199 -1.22 1.61 16.41
C LYS A 199 -1.67 0.67 15.32
N PHE A 200 -0.73 0.12 14.54
CA PHE A 200 -0.96 -0.98 13.61
C PHE A 200 -0.34 -2.28 14.13
N TYR A 201 -1.11 -3.35 14.10
CA TYR A 201 -0.67 -4.70 14.44
C TYR A 201 -0.33 -5.45 13.15
N ILE A 202 0.92 -5.87 12.98
CA ILE A 202 1.30 -6.76 11.88
C ILE A 202 0.90 -8.18 12.26
N GLU A 203 -0.01 -8.75 11.47
CA GLU A 203 -0.58 -10.09 11.71
C GLU A 203 0.50 -11.17 11.67
N HIS A 204 0.35 -12.19 12.51
CA HIS A 204 1.29 -13.30 12.62
C HIS A 204 1.45 -14.11 11.31
N THR A 205 0.50 -14.01 10.38
CA THR A 205 0.55 -14.62 9.04
C THR A 205 1.49 -13.88 8.08
N THR A 206 1.80 -12.61 8.35
CA THR A 206 2.75 -11.82 7.55
C THR A 206 4.11 -12.51 7.57
N PRO A 207 4.69 -12.86 6.40
CA PRO A 207 5.95 -13.58 6.34
C PRO A 207 7.07 -12.81 7.03
N VAL A 208 7.81 -13.46 7.94
CA VAL A 208 8.85 -12.83 8.76
C VAL A 208 9.88 -12.08 7.92
N ARG A 209 10.25 -12.63 6.77
CA ARG A 209 11.21 -12.03 5.82
C ARG A 209 10.78 -10.65 5.28
N TYR A 210 9.48 -10.34 5.27
CA TYR A 210 8.95 -9.06 4.79
C TYR A 210 8.55 -8.10 5.91
N ARG A 211 8.45 -8.57 7.16
CA ARG A 211 7.95 -7.76 8.29
C ARG A 211 8.72 -6.47 8.52
N ARG A 212 10.04 -6.45 8.28
CA ARG A 212 10.84 -5.22 8.40
C ARG A 212 10.43 -4.15 7.39
N TRP A 213 10.15 -4.55 6.16
CA TRP A 213 9.74 -3.66 5.07
C TRP A 213 8.30 -3.19 5.26
N VAL A 214 7.42 -4.08 5.73
CA VAL A 214 6.07 -3.70 6.15
C VAL A 214 6.11 -2.67 7.28
N LYS A 215 6.90 -2.90 8.33
CA LYS A 215 7.09 -1.93 9.42
C LYS A 215 7.61 -0.60 8.89
N GLN A 216 8.60 -0.60 8.00
CA GLN A 216 9.14 0.62 7.41
C GLN A 216 8.07 1.40 6.65
N GLY A 217 7.26 0.74 5.82
CA GLY A 217 6.16 1.38 5.11
C GLY A 217 5.10 1.99 6.03
N VAL A 218 4.75 1.31 7.13
CA VAL A 218 3.83 1.84 8.13
C VAL A 218 4.39 3.10 8.81
N LEU A 219 5.66 3.06 9.22
CA LEU A 219 6.30 4.15 9.95
C LEU A 219 6.72 5.33 9.05
N PHE A 220 6.73 5.16 7.72
CA PHE A 220 7.15 6.18 6.76
C PHE A 220 6.44 7.54 6.97
N TRP A 221 5.16 7.51 7.34
CA TRP A 221 4.35 8.71 7.55
C TRP A 221 4.75 9.53 8.79
N ASN A 222 5.51 8.98 9.73
CA ASN A 222 5.95 9.73 10.92
C ASN A 222 6.80 10.95 10.54
N GLU A 223 7.59 10.89 9.47
CA GLU A 223 8.34 12.06 8.97
C GLU A 223 7.42 13.21 8.55
N ALA A 224 6.23 12.90 8.03
CA ALA A 224 5.22 13.89 7.67
C ALA A 224 4.51 14.44 8.93
N PHE A 225 4.25 13.60 9.92
CA PHE A 225 3.66 14.01 11.19
C PHE A 225 4.58 14.90 12.02
N GLU A 226 5.89 14.64 12.02
CA GLU A 226 6.87 15.47 12.73
C GLU A 226 6.87 16.91 12.20
N LYS A 227 6.71 17.09 10.87
CA LYS A 227 6.60 18.42 10.24
C LYS A 227 5.37 19.21 10.70
N ILE A 228 4.34 18.55 11.20
CA ILE A 228 3.16 19.19 11.81
C ILE A 228 3.20 19.17 13.34
N GLY A 229 4.35 18.79 13.92
CA GLY A 229 4.64 18.84 15.34
C GLY A 229 4.25 17.59 16.13
N ILE A 230 3.92 16.47 15.49
CA ILE A 230 3.58 15.23 16.19
C ILE A 230 4.69 14.20 15.93
N SER A 231 5.47 13.86 16.96
CA SER A 231 6.45 12.78 16.88
C SER A 231 5.77 11.43 17.11
N ASP A 232 6.24 10.37 16.46
CA ASP A 232 5.76 8.99 16.68
C ASP A 232 4.22 8.88 16.61
N ALA A 233 3.62 9.52 15.60
CA ALA A 233 2.16 9.49 15.42
C ALA A 233 1.63 8.08 15.14
N ILE A 234 2.43 7.25 14.48
CA ILE A 234 2.13 5.87 14.11
C ILE A 234 3.11 4.93 14.80
N GLU A 235 2.58 3.86 15.39
CA GLU A 235 3.35 2.79 16.03
C GLU A 235 3.04 1.44 15.39
N VAL A 236 4.03 0.54 15.40
CA VAL A 236 3.89 -0.84 14.90
C VAL A 236 4.11 -1.83 16.02
N VAL A 237 3.18 -2.78 16.14
CA VAL A 237 3.22 -3.90 17.08
C VAL A 237 3.13 -5.20 16.30
N TYR A 238 3.77 -6.27 16.76
CA TYR A 238 3.70 -7.58 16.11
C TYR A 238 2.79 -8.53 16.87
N GLN A 239 2.06 -9.35 16.12
CA GLN A 239 1.58 -10.62 16.64
C GLN A 239 2.65 -11.70 16.48
N ASP A 240 2.80 -12.50 17.53
CA ASP A 240 3.68 -13.65 17.52
C ASP A 240 2.96 -14.88 18.08
N LYS A 241 2.72 -15.85 17.19
CA LYS A 241 2.06 -17.10 17.52
C LYS A 241 2.90 -17.99 18.44
N SER A 242 4.23 -17.89 18.37
CA SER A 242 5.15 -18.72 19.15
C SER A 242 5.22 -18.28 20.60
N THR A 243 5.33 -16.97 20.84
CA THR A 243 5.35 -16.37 22.18
C THR A 243 3.94 -16.10 22.73
N LYS A 244 2.91 -16.18 21.86
CA LYS A 244 1.51 -15.80 22.11
C LYS A 244 1.31 -14.31 22.38
N GLU A 245 2.28 -13.48 22.03
CA GLU A 245 2.21 -12.03 22.22
C GLU A 245 1.18 -11.39 21.27
N ASN A 246 0.29 -10.56 21.83
CA ASN A 246 -0.78 -9.85 21.12
C ASN A 246 -1.76 -10.76 20.33
N MET A 247 -1.75 -12.07 20.57
CA MET A 247 -2.63 -13.04 19.88
C MET A 247 -4.08 -12.97 20.36
N GLU A 248 -4.35 -12.32 21.49
CA GLU A 248 -5.69 -12.00 21.97
C GLU A 248 -6.35 -10.87 21.17
N LYS A 249 -5.54 -10.03 20.52
CA LYS A 249 -5.97 -8.96 19.61
C LYS A 249 -6.43 -9.57 18.31
N ASP A 250 -7.58 -9.14 17.82
CA ASP A 250 -8.23 -9.77 16.69
C ASP A 250 -8.21 -8.86 15.47
N PRO A 251 -7.81 -9.34 14.27
CA PRO A 251 -7.86 -8.54 13.05
C PRO A 251 -9.25 -8.02 12.69
N GLU A 252 -10.31 -8.68 13.17
CA GLU A 252 -11.68 -8.24 12.93
C GLU A 252 -12.29 -7.46 14.12
N ASP A 253 -11.54 -7.22 15.19
CA ASP A 253 -11.97 -6.37 16.32
C ASP A 253 -11.69 -4.89 16.00
N VAL A 254 -12.76 -4.11 15.84
CA VAL A 254 -12.74 -2.68 15.45
C VAL A 254 -11.90 -1.77 16.35
N ARG A 255 -11.42 -2.25 17.50
CA ARG A 255 -10.55 -1.45 18.39
C ARG A 255 -9.09 -1.47 17.97
N TYR A 256 -8.71 -2.30 17.00
CA TYR A 256 -7.31 -2.48 16.60
C TYR A 256 -7.19 -2.39 15.08
N ASN A 257 -6.14 -1.72 14.63
CA ASN A 257 -5.81 -1.63 13.21
C ASN A 257 -4.84 -2.75 12.86
N PHE A 258 -5.09 -3.49 11.78
CA PHE A 258 -4.23 -4.61 11.39
C PHE A 258 -3.60 -4.43 10.01
N VAL A 259 -2.36 -4.92 9.86
CA VAL A 259 -1.76 -5.22 8.56
C VAL A 259 -1.82 -6.73 8.37
N ARG A 260 -2.61 -7.15 7.38
CA ARG A 260 -2.94 -8.54 7.08
C ARG A 260 -2.26 -8.98 5.80
N TRP A 261 -1.84 -10.25 5.77
CA TRP A 261 -1.21 -10.87 4.60
C TRP A 261 -2.06 -12.03 4.09
N LEU A 262 -2.57 -11.90 2.87
CA LEU A 262 -3.39 -12.93 2.21
C LEU A 262 -2.55 -13.70 1.18
N ASN A 263 -2.45 -15.00 1.36
CA ASN A 263 -1.76 -15.87 0.40
C ASN A 263 -2.70 -16.29 -0.74
N ASN A 264 -2.82 -15.44 -1.76
CA ASN A 264 -3.51 -15.74 -3.03
C ASN A 264 -2.71 -15.21 -4.23
N ASN A 265 -3.08 -15.60 -5.46
CA ASN A 265 -2.35 -15.22 -6.68
C ASN A 265 -2.73 -13.85 -7.28
N GLU A 266 -3.45 -13.01 -6.52
CA GLU A 266 -3.88 -11.70 -6.99
C GLU A 266 -2.88 -10.65 -6.50
N GLY A 267 -2.55 -9.66 -7.33
CA GLY A 267 -1.68 -8.53 -6.96
C GLY A 267 -2.49 -7.33 -6.47
N THR A 268 -3.14 -7.46 -5.32
CA THR A 268 -4.06 -6.45 -4.76
C THR A 268 -3.60 -5.97 -3.38
N ALA A 269 -3.70 -4.67 -3.15
CA ALA A 269 -3.54 -4.10 -1.82
C ALA A 269 -4.70 -3.11 -1.58
N ILE A 270 -5.13 -3.00 -0.32
CA ILE A 270 -6.18 -2.06 0.06
C ILE A 270 -6.05 -1.68 1.54
N GLY A 271 -6.20 -0.39 1.83
CA GLY A 271 -6.25 0.19 3.18
C GLY A 271 -7.61 0.79 3.52
N PRO A 272 -8.70 0.01 3.70
CA PRO A 272 -9.99 0.55 4.12
C PRO A 272 -9.96 1.09 5.56
N SER A 273 -10.88 2.02 5.84
CA SER A 273 -11.07 2.58 7.17
C SER A 273 -12.56 2.73 7.49
N ARG A 274 -12.99 2.42 8.72
CA ARG A 274 -14.34 2.77 9.18
C ARG A 274 -14.36 4.14 9.82
N VAL A 275 -15.39 4.90 9.50
CA VAL A 275 -15.44 6.34 9.78
C VAL A 275 -16.77 6.69 10.42
N HIS A 276 -16.74 7.52 11.46
CA HIS A 276 -17.94 8.05 12.09
C HIS A 276 -18.81 8.79 11.05
N PRO A 277 -20.07 8.35 10.84
CA PRO A 277 -20.86 8.74 9.67
C PRO A 277 -21.33 10.20 9.73
N GLU A 278 -21.21 10.83 10.89
CA GLU A 278 -21.59 12.23 11.08
C GLU A 278 -20.43 13.21 11.04
N THR A 279 -19.21 12.77 11.37
CA THR A 279 -18.09 13.68 11.67
C THR A 279 -16.90 13.50 10.73
N GLY A 280 -16.75 12.34 10.09
CA GLY A 280 -15.54 12.01 9.33
C GLY A 280 -14.37 11.57 10.21
N GLN A 281 -14.57 11.29 11.50
CA GLN A 281 -13.52 10.73 12.34
C GLN A 281 -13.24 9.28 11.93
N ILE A 282 -12.00 8.95 11.57
CA ILE A 282 -11.57 7.56 11.38
C ILE A 282 -11.51 6.90 12.76
N LEU A 283 -12.16 5.74 12.88
CA LEU A 283 -12.24 4.97 14.13
C LEU A 283 -11.36 3.73 14.09
N ASP A 284 -11.30 3.08 12.94
CA ASP A 284 -10.46 1.91 12.68
C ASP A 284 -9.99 1.91 11.22
N ALA A 285 -8.92 1.17 10.96
CA ALA A 285 -8.46 0.88 9.61
C ALA A 285 -7.72 -0.44 9.55
N ASP A 286 -7.87 -1.14 8.44
CA ASP A 286 -7.11 -2.36 8.16
C ASP A 286 -6.35 -2.18 6.86
N ILE A 287 -5.16 -2.78 6.77
CA ILE A 287 -4.37 -2.86 5.55
C ILE A 287 -4.29 -4.32 5.16
N ILE A 288 -4.65 -4.61 3.92
CA ILE A 288 -4.65 -5.97 3.39
C ILE A 288 -3.69 -6.00 2.21
N LEU A 289 -2.71 -6.88 2.31
CA LEU A 289 -1.71 -7.12 1.29
C LEU A 289 -1.85 -8.55 0.80
N THR A 290 -1.81 -8.75 -0.51
CA THR A 290 -1.81 -10.09 -1.09
C THR A 290 -0.41 -10.50 -1.53
N ASP A 291 -0.09 -11.77 -1.32
CA ASP A 291 1.17 -12.38 -1.73
C ASP A 291 1.41 -12.33 -3.26
N GLY A 292 0.37 -12.14 -4.08
CA GLY A 292 0.53 -11.99 -5.54
C GLY A 292 1.35 -10.78 -5.96
N TRP A 293 1.51 -9.77 -5.10
CA TRP A 293 2.46 -8.67 -5.35
C TRP A 293 3.90 -9.17 -5.43
N ILE A 294 4.28 -10.16 -4.62
CA ILE A 294 5.63 -10.74 -4.65
C ILE A 294 5.91 -11.40 -5.99
N ARG A 295 4.91 -12.12 -6.55
CA ARG A 295 5.02 -12.69 -7.90
C ARG A 295 5.08 -11.62 -8.96
N HIS A 296 4.29 -10.56 -8.86
CA HIS A 296 4.36 -9.45 -9.79
C HIS A 296 5.73 -8.75 -9.77
N TYR A 297 6.33 -8.55 -8.58
CA TYR A 297 7.69 -8.04 -8.48
C TYR A 297 8.72 -8.98 -9.08
N ASN A 298 8.54 -10.30 -8.88
CA ASN A 298 9.42 -11.29 -9.49
C ASN A 298 9.29 -11.30 -11.03
N GLU A 299 8.09 -11.22 -11.58
CA GLU A 299 7.87 -11.07 -13.02
C GLU A 299 8.54 -9.79 -13.54
N ASN A 300 8.41 -8.67 -12.83
CA ASN A 300 9.09 -7.42 -13.17
C ASN A 300 10.61 -7.58 -13.19
N PHE A 301 11.19 -8.22 -12.18
CA PHE A 301 12.63 -8.42 -12.06
C PHE A 301 13.19 -9.45 -13.07
N ALA A 302 12.54 -10.61 -13.19
CA ALA A 302 13.05 -11.74 -13.95
C ALA A 302 12.69 -11.67 -15.44
N ASP A 303 11.53 -11.10 -15.80
CA ASP A 303 11.03 -11.12 -17.17
C ASP A 303 11.10 -9.75 -17.87
N TYR A 304 10.74 -8.65 -17.18
CA TYR A 304 10.65 -7.33 -17.82
C TYR A 304 11.96 -6.52 -17.75
N MET A 305 12.60 -6.44 -16.59
CA MET A 305 13.89 -5.73 -16.42
C MET A 305 14.95 -6.13 -17.45
N PRO A 306 15.10 -7.41 -17.83
CA PRO A 306 16.10 -7.80 -18.81
C PRO A 306 15.75 -7.34 -20.21
N LEU A 307 14.45 -7.26 -20.55
CA LEU A 307 14.01 -6.75 -21.85
C LEU A 307 14.22 -5.23 -21.92
N LEU A 308 13.92 -4.51 -20.84
CA LEU A 308 14.19 -3.07 -20.74
C LEU A 308 15.68 -2.76 -20.82
N ALA A 309 16.54 -3.56 -20.17
CA ALA A 309 17.99 -3.40 -20.28
C ALA A 309 18.51 -3.59 -21.71
N MET A 310 17.79 -4.37 -22.53
CA MET A 310 18.11 -4.58 -23.94
C MET A 310 17.54 -3.48 -24.85
N GLU A 311 16.61 -2.66 -24.36
CA GLU A 311 16.00 -1.56 -25.11
C GLU A 311 17.04 -0.48 -25.40
N GLY A 312 17.10 -0.02 -26.66
CA GLY A 312 18.08 0.99 -27.09
C GLY A 312 19.50 0.44 -27.36
N MET A 313 19.76 -0.85 -27.19
CA MET A 313 21.04 -1.45 -27.57
C MET A 313 21.20 -1.50 -29.10
N GLY A 314 22.34 -1.02 -29.61
CA GLY A 314 22.64 -1.03 -31.04
C GLY A 314 22.94 -2.44 -31.59
N PRO A 315 22.87 -2.64 -32.92
CA PRO A 315 23.13 -3.94 -33.56
C PRO A 315 24.50 -4.54 -33.20
N GLU A 316 25.53 -3.69 -33.05
CA GLU A 316 26.88 -4.10 -32.65
C GLU A 316 26.91 -4.64 -31.21
N THR A 317 26.23 -3.97 -30.28
CA THR A 317 26.09 -4.43 -28.89
C THR A 317 25.34 -5.75 -28.81
N LEU A 318 24.27 -5.91 -29.58
CA LEU A 318 23.50 -7.16 -29.65
C LEU A 318 24.31 -8.33 -30.22
N ALA A 319 25.18 -8.06 -31.21
CA ALA A 319 26.10 -9.05 -31.76
C ALA A 319 27.16 -9.45 -30.71
N TRP A 320 27.76 -8.47 -30.02
CA TRP A 320 28.74 -8.69 -28.97
C TRP A 320 28.16 -9.53 -27.81
N LEU A 321 26.95 -9.22 -27.35
CA LEU A 321 26.24 -10.01 -26.32
C LEU A 321 25.97 -11.44 -26.76
N GLY A 322 25.83 -11.66 -28.07
CA GLY A 322 25.74 -12.99 -28.65
C GLY A 322 26.98 -13.85 -28.44
N GLU A 323 28.14 -13.25 -28.63
CA GLU A 323 29.42 -13.89 -28.39
C GLU A 323 29.74 -13.98 -26.90
N HIS A 324 29.17 -13.09 -26.09
CA HIS A 324 29.39 -12.97 -24.65
C HIS A 324 28.10 -13.17 -23.84
N PRO A 325 27.44 -14.35 -23.93
CA PRO A 325 26.09 -14.52 -23.42
C PRO A 325 25.98 -14.48 -21.88
N ASN A 326 27.10 -14.61 -21.17
CA ASN A 326 27.15 -14.40 -19.71
C ASN A 326 26.95 -12.93 -19.31
N TRP A 327 27.15 -11.99 -20.25
CA TRP A 327 26.92 -10.56 -20.06
C TRP A 327 25.52 -10.13 -20.52
N ASP A 328 24.77 -11.01 -21.16
CA ASP A 328 23.41 -10.73 -21.61
C ASP A 328 22.48 -10.53 -20.40
N PRO A 329 21.85 -9.36 -20.25
CA PRO A 329 20.88 -9.10 -19.18
C PRO A 329 19.85 -10.22 -19.03
N ARG A 330 19.34 -10.77 -20.13
CA ARG A 330 18.32 -11.83 -20.12
C ARG A 330 18.83 -13.11 -19.47
N VAL A 331 20.12 -13.37 -19.52
CA VAL A 331 20.77 -14.49 -18.82
C VAL A 331 21.08 -14.12 -17.38
N ARG A 332 21.61 -12.92 -17.13
CA ARG A 332 22.04 -12.49 -15.79
C ARG A 332 20.89 -12.39 -14.78
N PHE A 333 19.77 -11.82 -15.21
CA PHE A 333 18.57 -11.67 -14.38
C PHE A 333 17.74 -12.94 -14.26
N SER A 334 17.97 -13.93 -15.13
CA SER A 334 17.27 -15.21 -15.03
C SER A 334 17.72 -16.02 -13.81
N GLU A 335 16.75 -16.71 -13.20
CA GLU A 335 16.97 -17.59 -12.07
C GLU A 335 18.02 -18.67 -12.42
N PRO A 336 18.93 -19.05 -11.50
CA PRO A 336 20.03 -19.97 -11.79
C PRO A 336 19.64 -21.27 -12.51
N SER A 337 18.50 -21.88 -12.18
CA SER A 337 18.00 -23.09 -12.86
C SER A 337 17.49 -22.84 -14.30
N GLN A 338 17.06 -21.61 -14.62
CA GLN A 338 16.55 -21.24 -15.95
C GLN A 338 17.62 -20.73 -16.91
N ARG A 339 18.80 -20.29 -16.41
CA ARG A 339 19.88 -19.72 -17.22
C ARG A 339 20.23 -20.55 -18.45
N GLN A 340 20.37 -21.87 -18.28
CA GLN A 340 20.75 -22.75 -19.38
C GLN A 340 19.68 -22.83 -20.49
N LYS A 341 18.40 -22.75 -20.09
CA LYS A 341 17.27 -22.72 -21.01
C LYS A 341 17.26 -21.41 -21.79
N VAL A 342 17.44 -20.28 -21.12
CA VAL A 342 17.51 -18.95 -21.75
C VAL A 342 18.69 -18.90 -22.72
N LEU A 343 19.87 -19.36 -22.31
CA LEU A 343 21.05 -19.46 -23.19
C LEU A 343 20.78 -20.28 -24.45
N THR A 344 20.08 -21.41 -24.30
CA THR A 344 19.71 -22.26 -25.45
C THR A 344 18.75 -21.52 -26.38
N GLN A 345 17.72 -20.85 -25.84
CA GLN A 345 16.78 -20.06 -26.61
C GLN A 345 17.45 -18.90 -27.36
N LEU A 346 18.40 -18.22 -26.72
CA LEU A 346 19.16 -17.13 -27.35
C LEU A 346 20.03 -17.63 -28.51
N ARG A 347 20.72 -18.77 -28.33
CA ARG A 347 21.51 -19.39 -29.41
C ARG A 347 20.63 -19.85 -30.56
N THR A 348 19.47 -20.45 -30.28
CA THR A 348 18.51 -20.86 -31.33
C THR A 348 18.04 -19.64 -32.13
N ARG A 349 17.63 -18.57 -31.44
CA ARG A 349 17.21 -17.31 -32.11
C ARG A 349 18.32 -16.67 -32.93
N GLN A 350 19.58 -16.76 -32.50
CA GLN A 350 20.71 -16.27 -33.29
C GLN A 350 20.98 -17.12 -34.52
N ALA A 351 20.89 -18.44 -34.40
CA ALA A 351 21.02 -19.36 -35.52
C ALA A 351 19.89 -19.14 -36.56
N GLU A 352 18.66 -18.93 -36.09
CA GLU A 352 17.51 -18.57 -36.93
C GLU A 352 17.77 -17.26 -37.70
N ARG A 353 18.23 -16.20 -37.02
CA ARG A 353 18.61 -14.92 -37.65
C ARG A 353 19.74 -15.06 -38.68
N ALA A 354 20.74 -15.89 -38.39
CA ALA A 354 21.85 -16.14 -39.32
C ALA A 354 21.41 -16.93 -40.56
N SER A 355 20.31 -17.68 -40.48
CA SER A 355 19.78 -18.54 -41.55
C SER A 355 18.77 -17.86 -42.49
N GLY A 356 18.35 -16.62 -42.20
CA GLY A 356 17.36 -15.89 -43.02
C GLY A 356 15.92 -16.42 -42.91
N LEU A 357 15.66 -17.37 -42.01
CA LEU A 357 14.32 -17.87 -41.68
C LEU A 357 13.81 -17.10 -40.46
N ASP A 358 13.21 -15.93 -40.68
CA ASP A 358 12.50 -15.22 -39.62
C ASP A 358 11.16 -15.91 -39.36
N ALA A 359 11.11 -16.73 -38.30
CA ALA A 359 9.86 -17.21 -37.76
C ALA A 359 9.05 -16.01 -37.28
N THR A 360 7.95 -15.74 -37.98
CA THR A 360 7.00 -14.69 -37.65
C THR A 360 6.24 -15.05 -36.37
N ASP A 361 6.82 -14.73 -35.21
CA ASP A 361 6.10 -14.73 -33.93
C ASP A 361 5.70 -13.29 -33.63
N TRP A 362 4.41 -12.98 -33.81
CA TRP A 362 3.84 -11.65 -33.60
C TRP A 362 3.40 -11.41 -32.14
N SER A 363 3.81 -12.26 -31.18
CA SER A 363 3.46 -12.11 -29.77
C SER A 363 4.46 -11.23 -29.02
N THR A 364 4.41 -9.92 -29.29
CA THR A 364 5.25 -8.93 -28.61
C THR A 364 4.62 -8.51 -27.27
N LYS A 365 5.41 -8.53 -26.20
CA LYS A 365 5.05 -8.08 -24.83
C LYS A 365 5.38 -6.61 -24.59
N LEU A 366 6.37 -6.05 -25.27
CA LEU A 366 6.79 -4.64 -25.18
C LEU A 366 6.98 -4.04 -26.58
N MET A 367 6.96 -2.71 -26.71
CA MET A 367 7.37 -2.06 -27.97
C MET A 367 8.88 -2.27 -28.18
N GLY A 368 9.30 -2.64 -29.39
CA GLY A 368 10.72 -2.85 -29.72
C GLY A 368 11.33 -4.18 -29.25
N ASP A 369 10.54 -5.09 -28.69
CA ASP A 369 11.00 -6.41 -28.21
C ASP A 369 11.32 -7.41 -29.34
N HIS A 370 10.93 -7.08 -30.58
CA HIS A 370 11.21 -7.84 -31.78
C HIS A 370 11.97 -6.97 -32.81
N PRO A 371 13.11 -7.45 -33.38
CA PRO A 371 13.86 -6.68 -34.38
C PRO A 371 13.07 -6.37 -35.67
N LEU A 372 12.02 -7.17 -35.94
CA LEU A 372 11.09 -6.98 -37.06
C LEU A 372 9.75 -6.33 -36.64
N ASP A 373 9.62 -5.77 -35.44
CA ASP A 373 8.39 -5.04 -35.07
C ASP A 373 8.17 -3.78 -35.94
N GLY A 374 9.17 -3.44 -36.76
CA GLY A 374 9.10 -2.40 -37.79
C GLY A 374 9.28 -0.99 -37.25
N LEU A 375 9.68 -0.81 -35.98
CA LEU A 375 9.78 0.51 -35.34
C LEU A 375 11.16 1.18 -35.45
N VAL A 376 12.14 0.60 -36.14
CA VAL A 376 13.32 1.37 -36.58
C VAL A 376 12.88 2.30 -37.73
N GLY A 377 12.41 3.50 -37.37
CA GLY A 377 12.16 4.61 -38.29
C GLY A 377 10.76 4.70 -38.94
N ARG A 378 9.76 3.92 -38.50
CA ARG A 378 8.35 4.11 -38.94
C ARG A 378 7.34 3.80 -37.82
N THR A 379 6.23 4.53 -37.79
CA THR A 379 5.07 4.26 -36.93
C THR A 379 4.20 3.13 -37.53
N SER A 380 4.23 1.94 -36.94
CA SER A 380 3.38 0.79 -37.34
C SER A 380 1.95 0.94 -36.82
N GLN A 381 0.94 0.65 -37.67
CA GLN A 381 -0.49 0.71 -37.34
C GLN A 381 -1.06 -0.56 -36.67
N VAL A 382 -0.25 -1.59 -36.43
CA VAL A 382 -0.70 -2.81 -35.72
C VAL A 382 -0.74 -2.61 -34.19
N ASN A 383 -0.07 -1.57 -33.68
CA ASN A 383 -0.10 -1.16 -32.26
C ASN A 383 -1.02 0.06 -32.02
N GLY A 384 -2.25 0.00 -32.54
CA GLY A 384 -3.31 0.96 -32.21
C GLY A 384 -3.86 0.82 -30.78
N LEU A 385 -3.35 -0.11 -29.97
CA LEU A 385 -3.73 -0.25 -28.57
C LEU A 385 -2.88 0.70 -27.71
N CYS A 386 -3.50 1.79 -27.26
CA CYS A 386 -2.89 2.74 -26.33
C CYS A 386 -2.66 2.07 -24.96
N LEU A 387 -1.47 1.47 -24.77
CA LEU A 387 -0.99 0.97 -23.48
C LEU A 387 -0.42 2.09 -22.60
N ALA A 388 -0.75 3.36 -22.86
CA ALA A 388 -0.26 4.49 -22.09
C ALA A 388 -0.57 4.37 -20.59
N ALA A 389 -1.66 3.67 -20.22
CA ALA A 389 -1.96 3.37 -18.83
C ALA A 389 -0.96 2.37 -18.21
N THR A 390 -0.55 1.35 -18.95
CA THR A 390 0.45 0.35 -18.53
C THR A 390 1.85 0.94 -18.49
N GLY A 391 2.23 1.71 -19.53
CA GLY A 391 3.50 2.44 -19.59
C GLY A 391 3.63 3.48 -18.47
N ARG A 392 2.59 4.27 -18.17
CA ARG A 392 2.62 5.21 -17.04
C ARG A 392 2.76 4.52 -15.68
N LYS A 393 2.20 3.32 -15.52
CA LYS A 393 2.28 2.55 -14.27
C LYS A 393 3.70 2.02 -14.02
N LEU A 394 4.39 1.62 -15.09
CA LEU A 394 5.77 1.16 -15.06
C LEU A 394 6.77 2.33 -14.97
N ASP A 395 6.57 3.40 -15.75
CA ASP A 395 7.43 4.59 -15.71
C ASP A 395 7.40 5.27 -14.33
N THR A 396 6.24 5.34 -13.67
CA THR A 396 6.17 5.93 -12.32
C THR A 396 6.87 5.06 -11.27
N SER A 397 6.80 3.73 -11.38
CA SER A 397 7.46 2.83 -10.44
C SER A 397 8.97 2.73 -10.70
N ILE A 398 9.41 2.74 -11.97
CA ILE A 398 10.83 2.79 -12.34
C ILE A 398 11.42 4.17 -12.04
N MET A 399 10.73 5.27 -12.36
CA MET A 399 11.19 6.61 -12.01
C MET A 399 11.28 6.78 -10.49
N ARG A 400 10.34 6.20 -9.72
CA ARG A 400 10.41 6.21 -8.26
C ARG A 400 11.57 5.36 -7.74
N MET A 401 11.85 4.21 -8.35
CA MET A 401 13.04 3.41 -8.06
C MET A 401 14.32 4.20 -8.35
N LEU A 402 14.43 4.83 -9.52
CA LEU A 402 15.60 5.64 -9.91
C LEU A 402 15.78 6.89 -9.03
N ILE A 403 14.67 7.54 -8.63
CA ILE A 403 14.70 8.65 -7.67
C ILE A 403 15.11 8.17 -6.27
N ALA A 404 14.64 6.99 -5.84
CA ALA A 404 14.95 6.41 -4.54
C ALA A 404 16.40 5.90 -4.43
N LEU A 405 16.98 5.41 -5.54
CA LEU A 405 18.38 5.04 -5.62
C LEU A 405 19.31 6.28 -5.55
N GLY A 406 18.83 7.44 -5.98
CA GLY A 406 19.61 8.68 -6.00
C GLY A 406 20.77 8.65 -7.02
N PRO A 407 21.33 9.82 -7.39
CA PRO A 407 22.46 9.88 -8.34
C PRO A 407 23.74 9.24 -7.78
N ASP A 408 23.92 9.21 -6.47
CA ASP A 408 25.13 8.68 -5.82
C ASP A 408 25.26 7.15 -5.93
N ALA A 409 24.15 6.41 -6.02
CA ALA A 409 24.17 4.96 -6.24
C ALA A 409 24.52 4.57 -7.70
N LEU A 410 24.34 5.49 -8.65
CA LEU A 410 24.68 5.29 -10.06
C LEU A 410 26.10 5.77 -10.42
N LEU A 411 26.72 6.58 -9.55
CA LEU A 411 28.05 7.20 -9.76
C LEU A 411 29.14 6.66 -8.83
N ALA A 412 28.83 5.65 -8.01
CA ALA A 412 29.72 5.10 -6.98
C ALA A 412 31.04 4.50 -7.52
N ASP A 413 31.23 4.40 -8.83
CA ASP A 413 32.44 3.82 -9.45
C ASP A 413 33.37 4.82 -10.15
N THR A 414 33.18 6.14 -10.02
CA THR A 414 33.99 7.10 -10.80
C THR A 414 34.86 8.12 -10.05
N ASP A 415 34.77 8.32 -8.73
CA ASP A 415 35.48 9.45 -8.09
C ASP A 415 36.28 9.15 -6.81
N GLU A 416 37.04 8.05 -6.75
CA GLU A 416 38.03 7.82 -5.68
C GLU A 416 39.50 7.73 -6.14
N LYS A 417 39.89 8.48 -7.20
CA LYS A 417 41.33 8.62 -7.55
C LYS A 417 41.90 10.03 -7.65
N GLU A 418 41.14 11.09 -7.41
CA GLU A 418 41.69 12.44 -7.37
C GLU A 418 41.26 13.20 -6.11
N LYS A 419 41.78 12.77 -4.95
CA LYS A 419 41.89 13.60 -3.73
C LYS A 419 42.66 12.84 -2.65
N LYS A 420 43.99 12.80 -2.76
CA LYS A 420 44.91 12.62 -1.62
C LYS A 420 46.35 12.90 -2.02
N GLU A 421 46.69 14.18 -1.98
CA GLU A 421 48.01 14.75 -1.65
C GLU A 421 47.73 16.26 -1.61
N GLY A 422 47.82 17.02 -0.53
CA GLY A 422 48.21 16.81 0.86
C GLY A 422 48.33 18.24 1.39
N ASP A 423 47.59 18.58 2.45
CA ASP A 423 47.66 19.90 3.07
C ASP A 423 48.25 19.71 4.46
N GLU A 424 49.53 20.06 4.66
CA GLU A 424 50.06 20.46 5.98
C GLU A 424 51.34 21.31 5.84
N LYS A 425 51.09 22.62 5.70
CA LYS A 425 51.74 23.81 6.28
C LYS A 425 53.22 23.79 6.73
N GLY A 426 53.94 24.84 6.28
CA GLY A 426 55.06 25.43 7.01
C GLY A 426 55.77 26.54 6.23
N GLU A 427 55.59 27.81 6.63
CA GLU A 427 56.36 28.97 6.17
C GLU A 427 57.83 28.88 6.62
N ALA A 428 58.79 29.16 5.73
CA ALA A 428 59.78 30.26 5.86
C ALA A 428 61.04 30.07 4.97
N GLN A 429 61.20 31.03 4.06
CA GLN A 429 62.42 31.75 3.69
C GLN A 429 63.64 31.06 3.00
N THR A 430 63.84 31.56 1.78
CA THR A 430 65.08 32.11 1.18
C THR A 430 66.11 31.20 0.49
N LYS A 431 66.29 31.56 -0.79
CA LYS A 431 67.54 31.85 -1.52
C LYS A 431 68.21 30.75 -2.36
N THR A 432 68.18 31.05 -3.68
CA THR A 432 69.27 31.05 -4.67
C THR A 432 69.98 29.75 -5.06
N GLY A 433 70.02 29.53 -6.38
CA GLY A 433 71.30 29.29 -7.09
C GLY A 433 71.52 27.89 -7.66
N GLU A 434 71.35 27.80 -8.98
CA GLU A 434 72.24 27.18 -9.98
C GLU A 434 72.71 25.70 -9.91
N THR A 435 72.57 25.06 -11.09
CA THR A 435 73.51 24.17 -11.80
C THR A 435 73.72 22.67 -11.45
N GLU A 436 73.62 21.90 -12.55
CA GLU A 436 74.50 20.80 -13.02
C GLU A 436 74.33 19.33 -12.56
N GLU A 437 74.05 18.51 -13.59
CA GLU A 437 74.67 17.26 -14.05
C GLU A 437 75.05 16.08 -13.13
N ALA A 438 74.77 14.88 -13.69
CA ALA A 438 75.40 13.57 -13.50
C ALA A 438 75.14 12.86 -12.15
N SER A 439 75.01 11.54 -12.01
CA SER A 439 75.44 10.39 -12.83
C SER A 439 74.66 9.14 -12.40
N ALA A 440 74.58 8.17 -13.30
CA ALA A 440 74.15 6.80 -13.05
C ALA A 440 75.02 6.08 -12.00
N GLU A 441 74.42 5.16 -11.23
CA GLU A 441 75.02 3.85 -10.94
C GLU A 441 74.01 2.84 -10.34
N ASP A 442 74.04 1.64 -10.91
CA ASP A 442 73.33 0.41 -10.56
C ASP A 442 73.50 -0.03 -9.10
N LYS A 443 72.41 -0.48 -8.45
CA LYS A 443 72.45 -1.68 -7.58
C LYS A 443 71.16 -2.50 -7.66
N LYS A 444 71.34 -3.75 -8.10
CA LYS A 444 70.40 -4.87 -8.13
C LYS A 444 69.95 -5.32 -6.74
N SER A 445 68.72 -5.86 -6.76
CA SER A 445 68.18 -6.99 -5.99
C SER A 445 68.17 -6.91 -4.46
N ASP A 446 66.95 -6.83 -3.91
CA ASP A 446 66.45 -7.92 -3.06
C ASP A 446 64.91 -7.88 -3.02
N GLU A 447 64.30 -8.90 -3.61
CA GLU A 447 62.88 -9.21 -3.52
C GLU A 447 62.53 -9.62 -2.08
N LYS A 448 61.59 -8.91 -1.45
CA LYS A 448 60.78 -9.46 -0.35
C LYS A 448 59.33 -9.55 -0.83
N PRO A 449 58.64 -10.67 -0.58
CA PRO A 449 57.31 -10.91 -1.13
C PRO A 449 56.31 -9.98 -0.45
N SER A 450 55.65 -9.13 -1.24
CA SER A 450 54.50 -8.36 -0.78
C SER A 450 53.36 -9.32 -0.46
N GLU A 451 52.98 -9.38 0.81
CA GLU A 451 51.75 -10.01 1.28
C GLU A 451 50.57 -9.51 0.44
N LYS A 452 49.89 -10.44 -0.23
CA LYS A 452 48.60 -10.17 -0.87
C LYS A 452 47.62 -9.73 0.22
N LYS A 453 47.26 -8.45 0.24
CA LYS A 453 46.03 -8.00 0.91
C LYS A 453 44.86 -8.82 0.34
N PRO A 454 44.02 -9.44 1.19
CA PRO A 454 42.82 -10.10 0.69
C PRO A 454 41.92 -9.07 0.02
N GLU A 455 41.53 -9.33 -1.22
CA GLU A 455 40.44 -8.63 -1.89
C GLU A 455 39.23 -8.65 -0.95
N ALA A 456 38.74 -7.47 -0.58
CA ALA A 456 37.50 -7.35 0.15
C ALA A 456 36.40 -7.93 -0.75
N LYS A 457 35.85 -9.09 -0.38
CA LYS A 457 34.63 -9.60 -1.01
C LYS A 457 33.56 -8.52 -0.85
N GLU A 458 33.04 -8.02 -1.97
CA GLU A 458 31.80 -7.25 -1.97
C GLU A 458 30.77 -8.03 -1.15
N PRO A 459 29.99 -7.36 -0.27
CA PRO A 459 29.01 -8.05 0.54
C PRO A 459 28.02 -8.75 -0.41
N GLU A 460 27.88 -10.07 -0.26
CA GLU A 460 26.87 -10.84 -1.00
C GLU A 460 25.50 -10.20 -0.74
N GLU A 461 24.90 -9.67 -1.81
CA GLU A 461 23.61 -9.00 -1.75
C GLU A 461 22.56 -9.98 -1.22
N SER A 462 21.81 -9.57 -0.18
CA SER A 462 20.77 -10.42 0.41
C SER A 462 19.66 -10.64 -0.60
N MET A 463 19.21 -11.89 -0.77
CA MET A 463 18.14 -12.25 -1.69
C MET A 463 16.86 -12.61 -0.92
N LEU A 464 15.72 -12.14 -1.40
CA LEU A 464 14.39 -12.47 -0.90
C LEU A 464 13.55 -13.07 -2.03
N ASP A 465 13.13 -14.33 -1.87
CA ASP A 465 12.32 -15.09 -2.84
C ASP A 465 12.86 -15.02 -4.29
N GLY A 466 14.19 -15.04 -4.45
CA GLY A 466 14.86 -15.03 -5.75
C GLY A 466 15.15 -13.64 -6.33
N MET A 467 14.76 -12.56 -5.63
CA MET A 467 15.07 -11.18 -5.99
C MET A 467 16.06 -10.54 -5.03
N PRO A 468 16.91 -9.59 -5.48
CA PRO A 468 17.71 -8.75 -4.60
C PRO A 468 16.83 -8.02 -3.59
N GLU A 469 17.23 -8.03 -2.32
CA GLU A 469 16.52 -7.32 -1.27
C GLU A 469 16.47 -5.81 -1.53
N SER A 470 17.53 -5.25 -2.10
CA SER A 470 17.62 -3.85 -2.55
C SER A 470 16.51 -3.49 -3.54
N PHE A 471 15.97 -4.47 -4.27
CA PHE A 471 14.87 -4.31 -5.22
C PHE A 471 13.51 -4.49 -4.54
N ILE A 472 13.25 -5.66 -3.96
CA ILE A 472 11.92 -6.01 -3.43
C ILE A 472 11.57 -5.30 -2.12
N GLY A 473 12.56 -5.06 -1.26
CA GLY A 473 12.35 -4.46 0.06
C GLY A 473 11.71 -3.07 -0.01
N PRO A 474 12.31 -2.12 -0.75
CA PRO A 474 11.73 -0.79 -0.97
C PRO A 474 10.35 -0.84 -1.64
N LEU A 475 10.10 -1.76 -2.57
CA LEU A 475 8.80 -1.89 -3.23
C LEU A 475 7.69 -2.32 -2.25
N ILE A 476 7.98 -3.24 -1.34
CA ILE A 476 7.05 -3.63 -0.27
C ILE A 476 6.80 -2.46 0.68
N ALA A 477 7.86 -1.78 1.11
CA ALA A 477 7.73 -0.62 1.99
C ALA A 477 6.89 0.49 1.32
N ASP A 478 7.09 0.71 0.02
CA ASP A 478 6.34 1.69 -0.75
C ASP A 478 4.86 1.34 -0.88
N LEU A 479 4.56 0.09 -1.22
CA LEU A 479 3.18 -0.41 -1.30
C LEU A 479 2.48 -0.26 0.06
N VAL A 480 3.15 -0.62 1.15
CA VAL A 480 2.58 -0.48 2.50
C VAL A 480 2.39 1.00 2.84
N ALA A 481 3.35 1.87 2.54
CA ALA A 481 3.22 3.31 2.77
C ALA A 481 2.06 3.92 1.98
N HIS A 482 1.83 3.46 0.75
CA HIS A 482 0.69 3.84 -0.08
C HIS A 482 -0.64 3.46 0.61
N GLU A 483 -0.79 2.21 1.07
CA GLU A 483 -2.00 1.79 1.78
C GLU A 483 -2.21 2.52 3.11
N VAL A 484 -1.13 2.84 3.84
CA VAL A 484 -1.22 3.69 5.04
C VAL A 484 -1.74 5.08 4.69
N GLY A 485 -1.39 5.62 3.51
CA GLY A 485 -1.96 6.86 3.02
C GLY A 485 -3.49 6.80 2.92
N HIS A 486 -4.03 5.69 2.45
CA HIS A 486 -5.49 5.45 2.42
C HIS A 486 -6.10 5.38 3.81
N THR A 487 -5.45 4.71 4.76
CA THR A 487 -5.93 4.64 6.15
C THR A 487 -5.82 5.97 6.89
N LEU A 488 -5.00 6.92 6.41
CA LEU A 488 -4.96 8.30 6.89
C LEU A 488 -6.04 9.20 6.26
N GLY A 489 -6.86 8.65 5.36
CA GLY A 489 -7.97 9.34 4.71
C GLY A 489 -7.62 9.98 3.37
N LEU A 490 -6.46 9.71 2.79
CA LEU A 490 -6.08 10.21 1.47
C LEU A 490 -6.51 9.24 0.38
N ARG A 491 -7.13 9.71 -0.70
CA ARG A 491 -7.54 8.88 -1.85
C ARG A 491 -6.57 9.06 -3.01
N HIS A 492 -6.62 8.21 -4.03
CA HIS A 492 -5.94 8.53 -5.29
C HIS A 492 -6.50 9.82 -5.89
N ASN A 493 -5.65 10.77 -6.27
CA ASN A 493 -6.08 11.90 -7.08
C ASN A 493 -5.27 12.05 -8.37
N PHE A 494 -5.59 11.19 -9.33
CA PHE A 494 -5.07 11.16 -10.71
C PHE A 494 -5.14 12.50 -11.49
N LYS A 495 -5.69 13.56 -10.88
CA LYS A 495 -5.72 14.93 -11.38
C LYS A 495 -4.43 15.72 -11.10
N ALA A 496 -3.69 15.43 -10.02
CA ALA A 496 -2.58 16.28 -9.58
C ALA A 496 -1.21 15.80 -10.08
N SER A 497 -1.03 14.50 -10.34
CA SER A 497 0.26 13.87 -10.66
C SER A 497 0.86 14.28 -12.02
N SER A 498 0.19 15.11 -12.81
CA SER A 498 0.63 15.53 -14.15
C SER A 498 0.70 17.03 -14.36
N ILE A 499 0.31 17.86 -13.38
CA ILE A 499 0.20 19.32 -13.58
C ILE A 499 1.44 20.06 -13.09
N TYR A 500 2.09 19.60 -12.01
CA TYR A 500 3.26 20.25 -11.43
C TYR A 500 4.30 19.21 -10.97
N SER A 501 5.58 19.49 -11.20
CA SER A 501 6.70 18.73 -10.61
C SER A 501 6.78 18.93 -9.09
N LEU A 502 7.42 18.00 -8.37
CA LEU A 502 7.64 18.12 -6.91
C LEU A 502 8.34 19.44 -6.54
N LYS A 503 9.28 19.92 -7.37
CA LYS A 503 9.95 21.22 -7.17
C LYS A 503 8.98 22.40 -7.31
N GLN A 504 8.07 22.33 -8.27
CA GLN A 504 7.04 23.35 -8.46
C GLN A 504 6.03 23.34 -7.32
N ILE A 505 5.56 22.17 -6.87
CA ILE A 505 4.63 22.05 -5.72
C ILE A 505 5.21 22.69 -4.46
N ASN A 506 6.52 22.51 -4.22
CA ASN A 506 7.21 23.05 -3.05
C ASN A 506 7.70 24.50 -3.21
N SER A 507 7.50 25.14 -4.36
CA SER A 507 7.90 26.53 -4.61
C SER A 507 6.98 27.53 -3.91
N ALA A 508 7.50 28.70 -3.52
CA ALA A 508 6.71 29.77 -2.89
C ALA A 508 5.58 30.34 -3.80
N GLU A 509 5.62 30.04 -5.10
CA GLU A 509 4.64 30.49 -6.09
C GLU A 509 3.39 29.60 -6.12
N VAL A 510 3.53 28.32 -5.78
CA VAL A 510 2.48 27.30 -5.82
C VAL A 510 2.05 26.92 -4.41
N LYS A 511 3.01 26.76 -3.49
CA LYS A 511 2.78 26.48 -2.08
C LYS A 511 1.79 27.50 -1.52
N ASP A 512 0.69 26.98 -0.98
CA ASP A 512 -0.44 27.72 -0.41
C ASP A 512 -1.27 28.58 -1.41
N ARG A 513 -0.93 28.60 -2.71
CA ARG A 513 -1.57 29.45 -3.73
C ARG A 513 -2.22 28.70 -4.90
N LYS A 514 -1.59 27.64 -5.42
CA LYS A 514 -2.09 26.81 -6.53
C LYS A 514 -2.15 25.36 -6.08
N ALA A 515 -3.30 24.73 -6.28
CA ALA A 515 -3.77 23.78 -5.30
C ALA A 515 -4.36 22.54 -5.97
N MET A 516 -3.48 21.76 -6.59
CA MET A 516 -3.73 20.37 -6.94
C MET A 516 -2.50 19.63 -6.43
N ALA A 517 -2.61 19.03 -5.24
CA ALA A 517 -1.52 18.26 -4.64
C ALA A 517 -1.79 16.77 -4.87
N GLY A 518 -0.78 16.01 -5.32
CA GLY A 518 -0.87 14.55 -5.40
C GLY A 518 -1.27 13.94 -4.06
N SER A 519 -2.19 13.00 -4.06
CA SER A 519 -2.57 12.16 -2.93
C SER A 519 -2.52 10.70 -3.38
N VAL A 520 -1.93 9.87 -2.51
CA VAL A 520 -1.67 8.41 -2.57
C VAL A 520 -1.27 7.83 -3.92
#